data_AF-A0A971TR90-F1
#
_entry.id   AF-A0A971TR90-F1
#
_cell.length_a   1.000
_cell.length_b   1.000
_cell.length_c   1.000
_cell.angle_alpha   90.00
_cell.angle_beta   90.00
_cell.angle_gamma   90.00
#
_symmetry.space_group_name_H-M   'P 1'
#
loop_
_entity.id
_entity.type
_entity.pdbx_description
1 polymer ?
#
loop_
_entity_poly.entity_id
_entity_poly.type
_entity_poly.pdbx_seq_one_letter_code
_entity_poly.pdbx_strand_id
1 'polypeptide(L)'
;MVLLKNENKTLPLTTDVGTIAVIGPNADNITMQYGNYNGEAPEEHQVTILDGIKQAVGADHVLTMSGRIPLTGNIALAELIDAEYLFTDASKSKHGLMVSAAAERIVSATGALTELDENTGAIMTGILVPPTTGEYLLGAKGRDGFCVYIDGKVIIDEMQGTVARTVGSLIHLEKGKSYSVLIQFESKAAPEGNTGGNRGGPQTSIVFTPNGGGAPGGFGGGGFGGGGFGRRGRGGQSFGATAEAPGVTVASADADPLFQLAWTRPTADGLPANTVGEGLYAEATDLVKKADAVILVVGIDGSQEGEMRDRSAIELPAVQEGLIRAATLAAGDKPVVVVNCSGSPIALNWANERVPAILQAWYPGQRGDAVADVLFGKYNPAGRLSVTFYKATSDLPAFTDYAMYNRTYRYDTQPVLYPFGYGLSYSSFEYADLSAPRTAKTSDDVKIAFTVKNTSDTAGEEVVQCYINRDVPQIDTMPPAEEMTNEQATLAATPRKTLVGFARIPLKAGESKNVTFTVTPQQLSLVVGKDGLREVRPEKLQIQVGGSSVIDQS
;
A
#
# COMPACT_ATOMS: atom_id res chain seq x y z
N MET A 1 16.59 -12.75 5.91
CA MET A 1 15.71 -12.46 4.75
C MET A 1 14.37 -13.11 4.95
N VAL A 2 13.31 -12.54 4.37
CA VAL A 2 11.93 -13.04 4.50
C VAL A 2 11.39 -13.35 3.11
N LEU A 3 11.01 -14.60 2.87
CA LEU A 3 10.34 -14.99 1.63
C LEU A 3 8.88 -14.53 1.72
N LEU A 4 8.49 -13.57 0.90
CA LEU A 4 7.15 -12.95 0.96
C LEU A 4 6.15 -13.64 0.04
N LYS A 5 6.62 -14.18 -1.08
CA LYS A 5 5.79 -14.88 -2.05
C LYS A 5 6.59 -15.97 -2.72
N ASN A 6 5.98 -17.12 -2.97
CA ASN A 6 6.59 -18.22 -3.73
C ASN A 6 5.53 -19.15 -4.35
N GLU A 7 4.90 -18.68 -5.42
CA GLU A 7 3.95 -19.45 -6.22
C GLU A 7 4.68 -20.41 -7.15
N ASN A 8 4.00 -21.51 -7.50
CA ASN A 8 4.48 -22.55 -8.42
C ASN A 8 5.85 -23.14 -8.07
N LYS A 9 6.28 -23.01 -6.80
CA LYS A 9 7.63 -23.38 -6.34
C LYS A 9 8.74 -22.74 -7.19
N THR A 10 8.53 -21.47 -7.58
CA THR A 10 9.50 -20.70 -8.38
C THR A 10 10.87 -20.61 -7.70
N LEU A 11 10.88 -20.45 -6.38
CA LEU A 11 12.06 -20.58 -5.55
C LEU A 11 12.06 -21.91 -4.77
N PRO A 12 13.23 -22.50 -4.52
CA PRO A 12 14.55 -22.06 -4.99
C PRO A 12 14.74 -22.28 -6.50
N LEU A 13 15.50 -21.38 -7.15
CA LEU A 13 15.96 -21.59 -8.52
C LEU A 13 17.00 -22.71 -8.52
N THR A 14 17.03 -23.49 -9.60
CA THR A 14 18.10 -24.46 -9.82
C THR A 14 19.32 -23.75 -10.42
N THR A 15 20.52 -24.24 -10.12
CA THR A 15 21.77 -23.69 -10.67
C THR A 15 21.97 -24.04 -12.15
N ASP A 16 21.22 -25.02 -12.68
CA ASP A 16 21.23 -25.46 -14.07
C ASP A 16 20.11 -24.81 -14.92
N VAL A 17 19.44 -23.77 -14.40
CA VAL A 17 18.34 -23.05 -15.07
C VAL A 17 18.73 -22.43 -16.42
N GLY A 18 20.04 -22.37 -16.73
CA GLY A 18 20.55 -21.84 -18.00
C GLY A 18 21.09 -20.43 -17.82
N THR A 19 20.57 -19.48 -18.58
CA THR A 19 20.97 -18.07 -18.52
C THR A 19 20.05 -17.29 -17.59
N ILE A 20 20.59 -16.46 -16.70
CA ILE A 20 19.82 -15.64 -15.77
C ILE A 20 20.00 -14.16 -16.10
N ALA A 21 18.90 -13.43 -16.26
CA ALA A 21 18.93 -11.97 -16.30
C ALA A 21 18.85 -11.41 -14.89
N VAL A 22 19.91 -10.75 -14.43
CA VAL A 22 19.96 -10.01 -13.16
C VAL A 22 19.85 -8.52 -13.45
N ILE A 23 18.73 -7.91 -13.08
CA ILE A 23 18.37 -6.56 -13.49
C ILE A 23 17.97 -5.74 -12.27
N GLY A 24 18.45 -4.51 -12.15
CA GLY A 24 17.96 -3.56 -11.15
C GLY A 24 19.06 -2.76 -10.45
N PRO A 25 18.70 -1.61 -9.85
CA PRO A 25 19.67 -0.66 -9.30
C PRO A 25 20.39 -1.19 -8.06
N ASN A 26 19.79 -2.15 -7.36
CA ASN A 26 20.30 -2.72 -6.12
C ASN A 26 21.17 -3.96 -6.35
N ALA A 27 21.26 -4.49 -7.58
CA ALA A 27 21.97 -5.73 -7.87
C ALA A 27 23.48 -5.61 -7.61
N ASP A 28 24.08 -4.50 -8.03
CA ASP A 28 25.53 -4.25 -7.98
C ASP A 28 25.86 -2.98 -7.18
N ASN A 29 25.24 -2.86 -6.00
CA ASN A 29 25.32 -1.66 -5.18
C ASN A 29 25.70 -2.00 -3.74
N ILE A 30 27.00 -1.97 -3.45
CA ILE A 30 27.50 -2.31 -2.12
C ILE A 30 27.10 -1.29 -1.05
N THR A 31 27.07 0.00 -1.40
CA THR A 31 26.70 1.08 -0.47
C THR A 31 25.28 0.91 0.04
N MET A 32 24.36 0.54 -0.86
CA MET A 32 22.99 0.23 -0.47
C MET A 32 22.91 -0.93 0.52
N GLN A 33 23.73 -1.97 0.36
CA GLN A 33 23.65 -3.15 1.23
C GLN A 33 23.94 -2.85 2.70
N TYR A 34 24.58 -1.73 3.00
CA TYR A 34 24.85 -1.33 4.36
C TYR A 34 23.71 -0.55 5.04
N GLY A 35 22.83 0.08 4.25
CA GLY A 35 21.82 1.00 4.76
C GLY A 35 22.44 2.26 5.37
N ASN A 36 21.66 2.96 6.19
CA ASN A 36 22.12 4.15 6.92
C ASN A 36 22.72 3.77 8.31
N TYR A 37 23.70 4.53 8.80
CA TYR A 37 24.46 4.26 10.03
C TYR A 37 25.10 2.88 10.10
N ASN A 38 25.98 2.61 9.15
CA ASN A 38 26.70 1.35 9.07
C ASN A 38 28.19 1.49 9.42
N GLY A 39 28.81 0.36 9.75
CA GLY A 39 30.25 0.20 9.60
C GLY A 39 30.59 -0.17 8.16
N GLU A 40 31.81 0.14 7.72
CA GLU A 40 32.32 -0.29 6.43
C GLU A 40 33.18 -1.54 6.60
N ALA A 41 32.89 -2.58 5.83
CA ALA A 41 33.73 -3.77 5.77
C ALA A 41 34.95 -3.51 4.86
N PRO A 42 36.10 -4.16 5.08
CA PRO A 42 37.19 -4.13 4.11
C PRO A 42 36.73 -4.58 2.72
N GLU A 43 37.23 -3.93 1.66
CA GLU A 43 36.80 -4.14 0.26
C GLU A 43 36.86 -5.62 -0.14
N GLU A 44 37.87 -6.36 0.30
CA GLU A 44 38.06 -7.78 0.05
C GLU A 44 36.97 -8.70 0.65
N HIS A 45 36.17 -8.19 1.59
CA HIS A 45 35.06 -8.90 2.21
C HIS A 45 33.70 -8.48 1.64
N GLN A 46 33.68 -7.50 0.74
CA GLN A 46 32.46 -6.97 0.15
C GLN A 46 32.05 -7.83 -1.04
N VAL A 47 30.82 -8.34 -1.00
CA VAL A 47 30.23 -9.08 -2.12
C VAL A 47 28.88 -8.46 -2.44
N THR A 48 28.68 -8.05 -3.69
CA THR A 48 27.38 -7.55 -4.16
C THR A 48 26.40 -8.72 -4.37
N ILE A 49 25.10 -8.44 -4.43
CA ILE A 49 24.09 -9.46 -4.77
C ILE A 49 24.40 -10.06 -6.15
N LEU A 50 24.76 -9.23 -7.14
CA LEU A 50 25.13 -9.66 -8.49
C LEU A 50 26.33 -10.59 -8.46
N ASP A 51 27.38 -10.25 -7.72
CA ASP A 51 28.57 -11.10 -7.61
C ASP A 51 28.28 -12.41 -6.88
N GLY A 52 27.44 -12.37 -5.84
CA GLY A 52 26.92 -13.58 -5.19
C GLY A 52 26.20 -14.51 -6.15
N ILE A 53 25.35 -13.96 -7.04
CA ILE A 53 24.65 -14.74 -8.06
C ILE A 53 25.64 -15.31 -9.09
N LYS A 54 26.57 -14.50 -9.61
CA LYS A 54 27.62 -14.96 -10.53
C LYS A 54 28.48 -16.07 -9.92
N GLN A 55 28.81 -15.99 -8.63
CA GLN A 55 29.54 -17.05 -7.91
C GLN A 55 28.73 -18.34 -7.79
N ALA A 56 27.40 -18.25 -7.70
CA ALA A 56 26.51 -19.41 -7.55
C ALA A 56 26.31 -20.18 -8.86
N VAL A 57 26.20 -19.47 -10.00
CA VAL A 57 25.85 -20.10 -11.31
C VAL A 57 26.92 -19.96 -12.39
N GLY A 58 27.99 -19.21 -12.14
CA GLY A 58 29.02 -18.86 -13.13
C GLY A 58 28.70 -17.56 -13.86
N ALA A 59 29.69 -16.68 -14.03
CA ALA A 59 29.50 -15.36 -14.61
C ALA A 59 29.01 -15.39 -16.07
N ASP A 60 29.42 -16.39 -16.85
CA ASP A 60 29.01 -16.57 -18.25
C ASP A 60 27.52 -16.89 -18.41
N HIS A 61 26.86 -17.31 -17.32
CA HIS A 61 25.42 -17.58 -17.27
C HIS A 61 24.59 -16.36 -16.85
N VAL A 62 25.21 -15.21 -16.56
CA VAL A 62 24.51 -14.04 -16.03
C VAL A 62 24.52 -12.89 -17.04
N LEU A 63 23.34 -12.53 -17.54
CA LEU A 63 23.11 -11.26 -18.23
C LEU A 63 22.79 -10.19 -17.18
N THR A 64 23.45 -9.03 -17.23
CA THR A 64 23.29 -8.00 -16.20
C THR A 64 22.88 -6.64 -16.76
N MET A 65 22.04 -5.94 -16.01
CA MET A 65 21.74 -4.52 -16.19
C MET A 65 21.50 -3.90 -14.82
N SER A 66 22.53 -3.26 -14.26
CA SER A 66 22.48 -2.63 -12.92
C SER A 66 22.86 -1.13 -12.97
N GLY A 67 24.02 -0.80 -13.55
CA GLY A 67 24.65 0.52 -13.43
C GLY A 67 23.96 1.71 -14.15
N ARG A 68 22.92 1.48 -14.94
CA ARG A 68 22.15 2.54 -15.63
C ARG A 68 20.74 2.74 -15.11
N ILE A 69 20.28 1.85 -14.22
CA ILE A 69 18.94 1.94 -13.64
C ILE A 69 19.06 2.85 -12.42
N PRO A 70 18.28 3.94 -12.33
CA PRO A 70 18.37 4.79 -11.17
C PRO A 70 17.54 4.22 -10.01
N LEU A 71 17.98 4.50 -8.79
CA LEU A 71 17.22 4.18 -7.57
C LEU A 71 15.94 5.01 -7.47
N THR A 72 16.00 6.26 -7.91
CA THR A 72 14.86 7.16 -7.96
C THR A 72 14.62 7.64 -9.38
N GLY A 73 13.39 8.01 -9.68
CA GLY A 73 13.02 8.43 -11.02
C GLY A 73 11.52 8.36 -11.13
N ASN A 74 10.95 9.47 -11.56
CA ASN A 74 9.52 9.54 -11.76
C ASN A 74 9.19 9.13 -13.18
N ILE A 75 8.03 8.52 -13.35
CA ILE A 75 7.34 8.63 -14.62
C ILE A 75 6.61 9.96 -14.51
N ALA A 76 6.92 10.91 -15.38
CA ALA A 76 6.23 12.19 -15.37
C ALA A 76 4.90 12.00 -16.07
N LEU A 77 3.83 12.54 -15.48
CA LEU A 77 2.59 12.79 -16.19
C LEU A 77 2.90 13.79 -17.30
N ALA A 78 2.72 13.36 -18.55
CA ALA A 78 3.21 14.08 -19.72
C ALA A 78 2.11 14.92 -20.36
N GLU A 79 0.88 14.40 -20.41
CA GLU A 79 -0.18 14.97 -21.24
C GLU A 79 -1.53 14.97 -20.53
N LEU A 80 -2.35 15.94 -20.87
CA LEU A 80 -3.77 15.90 -20.56
C LEU A 80 -4.43 14.76 -21.31
N ILE A 81 -5.48 14.17 -20.74
CA ILE A 81 -6.27 13.22 -21.50
C ILE A 81 -7.13 13.98 -22.49
N ASP A 82 -6.90 13.73 -23.78
CA ASP A 82 -7.68 14.37 -24.84
C ASP A 82 -9.17 14.03 -24.68
N ALA A 83 -10.03 15.02 -24.93
CA ALA A 83 -11.48 14.89 -24.84
C ALA A 83 -12.03 13.71 -25.66
N GLU A 84 -11.36 13.34 -26.75
CA GLU A 84 -11.75 12.20 -27.58
C GLU A 84 -11.72 10.84 -26.86
N TYR A 85 -10.94 10.72 -25.78
CA TYR A 85 -10.82 9.50 -24.98
C TYR A 85 -11.68 9.52 -23.72
N LEU A 86 -12.35 10.63 -23.42
CA LEU A 86 -13.24 10.78 -22.28
C LEU A 86 -14.69 10.93 -22.76
N PHE A 87 -15.61 10.23 -22.13
CA PHE A 87 -17.04 10.27 -22.45
C PHE A 87 -17.89 10.42 -21.19
N THR A 88 -19.01 11.14 -21.29
CA THR A 88 -19.84 11.41 -20.12
C THR A 88 -20.55 10.17 -19.57
N ASP A 89 -20.72 9.15 -20.41
CA ASP A 89 -21.36 7.89 -20.09
C ASP A 89 -20.98 6.79 -21.11
N ALA A 90 -21.48 5.57 -20.87
CA ALA A 90 -21.20 4.38 -21.67
C ALA A 90 -21.73 4.45 -23.12
N SER A 91 -22.62 5.39 -23.46
CA SER A 91 -23.09 5.58 -24.84
C SER A 91 -21.99 6.14 -25.75
N LYS A 92 -20.96 6.78 -25.18
CA LYS A 92 -19.86 7.43 -25.91
C LYS A 92 -20.32 8.49 -26.92
N SER A 93 -21.52 9.04 -26.73
CA SER A 93 -22.12 10.04 -27.62
C SER A 93 -21.64 11.47 -27.38
N LYS A 94 -21.19 11.75 -26.15
CA LYS A 94 -20.70 13.07 -25.73
C LYS A 94 -19.34 12.94 -25.04
N HIS A 95 -18.40 13.76 -25.46
CA HIS A 95 -17.05 13.82 -24.90
C HIS A 95 -17.01 14.56 -23.55
N GLY A 96 -16.06 14.17 -22.70
CA GLY A 96 -15.78 14.79 -21.40
C GLY A 96 -16.29 14.03 -20.19
N LEU A 97 -16.11 14.60 -19.00
CA LEU A 97 -16.62 14.08 -17.73
C LEU A 97 -17.85 14.88 -17.26
N MET A 98 -18.82 14.19 -16.67
CA MET A 98 -19.94 14.82 -15.98
C MET A 98 -19.49 15.29 -14.60
N VAL A 99 -19.51 16.59 -14.35
CA VAL A 99 -19.21 17.19 -13.05
C VAL A 99 -20.53 17.49 -12.34
N SER A 100 -20.66 17.03 -11.10
CA SER A 100 -21.79 17.31 -10.22
C SER A 100 -21.28 17.95 -8.94
N ALA A 101 -21.72 19.17 -8.64
CA ALA A 101 -21.44 19.86 -7.38
C ALA A 101 -22.71 20.60 -6.94
N ALA A 102 -23.06 20.50 -5.65
CA ALA A 102 -24.33 20.98 -5.12
C ALA A 102 -25.54 20.51 -5.97
N ALA A 103 -26.35 21.44 -6.50
CA ALA A 103 -27.48 21.16 -7.38
C ALA A 103 -27.15 21.29 -8.88
N GLU A 104 -25.90 21.60 -9.22
CA GLU A 104 -25.48 21.85 -10.60
C GLU A 104 -24.83 20.61 -11.22
N ARG A 105 -25.06 20.44 -12.52
CA ARG A 105 -24.42 19.41 -13.34
C ARG A 105 -23.95 20.01 -14.64
N ILE A 106 -22.65 19.94 -14.88
CA ILE A 106 -22.00 20.48 -16.09
C ILE A 106 -21.10 19.42 -16.72
N VAL A 107 -20.78 19.58 -18.00
CA VAL A 107 -19.84 18.69 -18.68
C VAL A 107 -18.50 19.37 -18.82
N SER A 108 -17.45 18.71 -18.32
CA SER A 108 -16.07 19.09 -18.53
C SER A 108 -15.48 18.34 -19.71
N ALA A 109 -15.32 19.02 -20.85
CA ALA A 109 -14.81 18.41 -22.08
C ALA A 109 -13.41 17.80 -21.90
N THR A 110 -12.55 18.46 -21.11
CA THR A 110 -11.16 18.06 -20.85
C THR A 110 -10.98 17.24 -19.57
N GLY A 111 -12.06 17.02 -18.81
CA GLY A 111 -11.97 16.43 -17.47
C GLY A 111 -11.27 17.33 -16.44
N ALA A 112 -11.12 18.62 -16.72
CA ALA A 112 -10.64 19.62 -15.75
C ALA A 112 -11.78 20.24 -14.94
N LEU A 113 -11.49 20.63 -13.70
CA LEU A 113 -12.31 21.46 -12.82
C LEU A 113 -11.52 22.74 -12.53
N THR A 114 -12.10 23.91 -12.80
CA THR A 114 -11.36 25.18 -12.74
C THR A 114 -11.80 26.08 -11.60
N GLU A 115 -13.07 26.06 -11.24
CA GLU A 115 -13.59 26.81 -10.10
C GLU A 115 -14.59 25.94 -9.33
N LEU A 116 -14.51 26.04 -8.00
CA LEU A 116 -15.42 25.41 -7.06
C LEU A 116 -15.36 26.24 -5.77
N ASP A 117 -16.52 26.52 -5.18
CA ASP A 117 -16.60 27.26 -3.92
C ASP A 117 -15.74 26.60 -2.82
N GLU A 118 -15.11 27.41 -1.99
CA GLU A 118 -14.28 26.92 -0.89
C GLU A 118 -15.08 26.04 0.07
N ASN A 119 -14.44 24.97 0.58
CA ASN A 119 -15.05 24.00 1.49
C ASN A 119 -16.28 23.29 0.91
N THR A 120 -16.35 23.17 -0.42
CA THR A 120 -17.35 22.35 -1.11
C THR A 120 -16.70 21.22 -1.90
N GLY A 121 -17.53 20.25 -2.32
CA GLY A 121 -17.07 19.06 -3.05
C GLY A 121 -17.73 18.93 -4.41
N ALA A 122 -16.99 18.30 -5.33
CA ALA A 122 -17.47 17.93 -6.66
C ALA A 122 -17.22 16.44 -6.92
N ILE A 123 -18.15 15.80 -7.63
CA ILE A 123 -17.98 14.45 -8.16
C ILE A 123 -17.91 14.54 -9.68
N MET A 124 -16.84 14.03 -10.28
CA MET A 124 -16.70 13.92 -11.73
C MET A 124 -16.83 12.46 -12.14
N THR A 125 -17.67 12.15 -13.12
CA THR A 125 -17.91 10.77 -13.58
C THR A 125 -17.86 10.68 -15.11
N GLY A 126 -17.45 9.53 -15.63
CA GLY A 126 -17.46 9.28 -17.06
C GLY A 126 -16.83 7.94 -17.43
N ILE A 127 -16.39 7.84 -18.68
CA ILE A 127 -15.79 6.66 -19.28
C ILE A 127 -14.50 7.07 -20.00
N LEU A 128 -13.40 6.40 -19.65
CA LEU A 128 -12.12 6.46 -20.34
C LEU A 128 -12.06 5.35 -21.40
N VAL A 129 -11.62 5.68 -22.61
CA VAL A 129 -11.39 4.72 -23.70
C VAL A 129 -9.96 4.90 -24.25
N PRO A 130 -9.01 4.00 -23.92
CA PRO A 130 -7.61 4.15 -24.29
C PRO A 130 -7.37 3.96 -25.81
N PRO A 131 -6.48 4.75 -26.43
CA PRO A 131 -6.11 4.59 -27.85
C PRO A 131 -5.19 3.41 -28.13
N THR A 132 -4.46 2.94 -27.13
CA THR A 132 -3.44 1.89 -27.24
C THR A 132 -3.52 0.93 -26.05
N THR A 133 -3.09 -0.31 -26.24
CA THR A 133 -2.96 -1.28 -25.15
C THR A 133 -1.58 -1.13 -24.53
N GLY A 134 -1.48 -1.06 -23.20
CA GLY A 134 -0.21 -1.03 -22.49
C GLY A 134 -0.29 -0.44 -21.09
N GLU A 135 0.89 -0.20 -20.51
CA GLU A 135 1.05 0.41 -19.19
C GLU A 135 1.05 1.94 -19.28
N TYR A 136 -0.04 2.56 -18.80
CA TYR A 136 -0.16 4.00 -18.67
C TYR A 136 0.29 4.45 -17.28
N LEU A 137 0.93 5.61 -17.19
CA LEU A 137 0.87 6.37 -15.93
C LEU A 137 -0.40 7.22 -15.98
N LEU A 138 -1.41 6.84 -15.21
CA LEU A 138 -2.67 7.60 -15.12
C LEU A 138 -2.67 8.40 -13.83
N GLY A 139 -3.03 9.68 -13.91
CA GLY A 139 -3.19 10.45 -12.70
C GLY A 139 -3.74 11.84 -12.90
N ALA A 140 -3.35 12.75 -12.02
CA ALA A 140 -3.93 14.07 -12.00
C ALA A 140 -2.97 15.14 -11.47
N LYS A 141 -3.19 16.36 -11.96
CA LYS A 141 -2.74 17.59 -11.31
C LYS A 141 -3.91 18.12 -10.48
N GLY A 142 -3.70 18.42 -9.20
CA GLY A 142 -4.77 18.96 -8.34
C GLY A 142 -4.27 19.82 -7.20
N ARG A 143 -5.03 20.85 -6.84
CA ARG A 143 -4.68 21.89 -5.85
C ARG A 143 -5.08 21.55 -4.40
N ASP A 144 -6.10 20.72 -4.21
CA ASP A 144 -6.68 20.38 -2.90
C ASP A 144 -6.88 18.86 -2.72
N GLY A 145 -7.94 18.45 -2.02
CA GLY A 145 -8.24 17.05 -1.76
C GLY A 145 -8.88 16.36 -2.95
N PHE A 146 -8.34 15.21 -3.39
CA PHE A 146 -9.01 14.42 -4.42
C PHE A 146 -8.69 12.92 -4.38
N CYS A 147 -9.64 12.11 -4.85
CA CYS A 147 -9.44 10.68 -5.12
C CYS A 147 -9.85 10.36 -6.55
N VAL A 148 -9.07 9.51 -7.22
CA VAL A 148 -9.35 9.02 -8.58
C VAL A 148 -9.61 7.52 -8.55
N TYR A 149 -10.74 7.12 -9.13
CA TYR A 149 -11.20 5.74 -9.22
C TYR A 149 -11.32 5.32 -10.67
N ILE A 150 -10.84 4.11 -10.98
CA ILE A 150 -11.02 3.44 -12.27
C ILE A 150 -11.68 2.09 -12.03
N ASP A 151 -12.85 1.85 -12.64
CA ASP A 151 -13.65 0.64 -12.41
C ASP A 151 -13.90 0.35 -10.93
N GLY A 152 -14.18 1.42 -10.17
CA GLY A 152 -14.44 1.36 -8.73
C GLY A 152 -13.20 1.12 -7.87
N LYS A 153 -12.01 0.93 -8.46
CA LYS A 153 -10.74 0.81 -7.73
C LYS A 153 -10.11 2.18 -7.57
N VAL A 154 -9.75 2.55 -6.34
CA VAL A 154 -8.93 3.73 -6.06
C VAL A 154 -7.56 3.52 -6.71
N ILE A 155 -7.15 4.44 -7.56
CA ILE A 155 -5.78 4.46 -8.12
C ILE A 155 -4.94 5.60 -7.55
N ILE A 156 -5.59 6.64 -7.02
CA ILE A 156 -4.98 7.79 -6.34
C ILE A 156 -5.89 8.19 -5.19
N ASP A 157 -5.31 8.34 -3.99
CA ASP A 157 -5.96 8.92 -2.81
C ASP A 157 -5.11 10.06 -2.27
N GLU A 158 -5.56 11.28 -2.54
CA GLU A 158 -4.96 12.52 -2.09
C GLU A 158 -6.00 13.39 -1.37
N MET A 159 -7.00 12.79 -0.71
CA MET A 159 -8.09 13.57 -0.09
C MET A 159 -7.59 14.52 1.00
N GLN A 160 -6.45 14.18 1.62
CA GLN A 160 -5.80 15.03 2.62
C GLN A 160 -4.97 16.17 2.01
N GLY A 161 -4.89 16.28 0.68
CA GLY A 161 -4.15 17.32 0.00
C GLY A 161 -4.65 18.74 0.29
N THR A 162 -3.72 19.70 0.32
CA THR A 162 -3.95 21.13 0.60
C THR A 162 -3.12 22.06 -0.28
N VAL A 163 -2.33 21.48 -1.19
CA VAL A 163 -1.44 22.20 -2.10
C VAL A 163 -1.38 21.49 -3.45
N ALA A 164 -1.12 22.26 -4.49
CA ALA A 164 -0.91 21.78 -5.86
C ALA A 164 0.12 20.65 -5.91
N ARG A 165 -0.31 19.52 -6.47
CA ARG A 165 0.52 18.32 -6.67
C ARG A 165 0.19 17.66 -7.99
N THR A 166 1.13 16.88 -8.47
CA THR A 166 0.96 16.00 -9.64
C THR A 166 1.28 14.60 -9.17
N VAL A 167 0.30 13.72 -9.24
CA VAL A 167 0.39 12.33 -8.74
C VAL A 167 -0.14 11.39 -9.80
N GLY A 168 0.52 10.25 -9.97
CA GLY A 168 0.16 9.25 -10.97
C GLY A 168 0.42 7.85 -10.48
N SER A 169 -0.34 6.90 -11.04
CA SER A 169 -0.26 5.49 -10.74
C SER A 169 -0.19 4.68 -12.03
N LEU A 170 0.62 3.63 -12.06
CA LEU A 170 0.75 2.77 -13.23
C LEU A 170 -0.46 1.84 -13.36
N ILE A 171 -1.11 1.87 -14.52
CA ILE A 171 -2.31 1.07 -14.81
C ILE A 171 -2.21 0.43 -16.20
N HIS A 172 -2.57 -0.85 -16.28
CA HIS A 172 -2.73 -1.54 -17.55
C HIS A 172 -4.08 -1.18 -18.17
N LEU A 173 -4.07 -0.64 -19.38
CA LEU A 173 -5.28 -0.31 -20.12
C LEU A 173 -5.26 -0.97 -21.51
N GLU A 174 -6.42 -1.40 -21.98
CA GLU A 174 -6.60 -2.06 -23.27
C GLU A 174 -7.24 -1.11 -24.28
N LYS A 175 -6.69 -1.08 -25.50
CA LYS A 175 -7.20 -0.27 -26.61
C LYS A 175 -8.70 -0.47 -26.83
N GLY A 176 -9.46 0.62 -26.82
CA GLY A 176 -10.90 0.62 -27.13
C GLY A 176 -11.80 0.08 -26.03
N LYS A 177 -11.25 -0.51 -24.96
CA LYS A 177 -12.02 -0.97 -23.81
C LYS A 177 -12.49 0.23 -22.99
N SER A 178 -13.69 0.11 -22.41
CA SER A 178 -14.28 1.16 -21.59
C SER A 178 -13.96 0.93 -20.13
N TYR A 179 -13.48 1.99 -19.48
CA TYR A 179 -13.19 2.03 -18.06
C TYR A 179 -14.00 3.15 -17.42
N SER A 180 -14.75 2.85 -16.37
CA SER A 180 -15.47 3.87 -15.62
C SER A 180 -14.51 4.73 -14.81
N VAL A 181 -14.70 6.05 -14.88
CA VAL A 181 -13.92 7.05 -14.16
C VAL A 181 -14.82 7.70 -13.13
N LEU A 182 -14.37 7.76 -11.88
CA LEU A 182 -14.98 8.57 -10.84
C LEU A 182 -13.89 9.36 -10.13
N ILE A 183 -14.12 10.65 -9.95
CA ILE A 183 -13.25 11.55 -9.19
C ILE A 183 -14.08 12.18 -8.10
N GLN A 184 -13.57 12.12 -6.87
CA GLN A 184 -14.07 12.92 -5.75
C GLN A 184 -13.07 14.05 -5.55
N PHE A 185 -13.56 15.29 -5.50
CA PHE A 185 -12.74 16.47 -5.27
C PHE A 185 -13.34 17.29 -4.12
N GLU A 186 -12.50 17.80 -3.24
CA GLU A 186 -12.85 18.70 -2.14
C GLU A 186 -11.97 19.96 -2.22
N SER A 187 -12.63 21.10 -2.46
CA SER A 187 -12.00 22.42 -2.37
C SER A 187 -11.78 22.77 -0.90
N LYS A 188 -10.58 23.24 -0.54
CA LYS A 188 -10.25 23.63 0.83
C LYS A 188 -9.96 25.13 0.88
N ALA A 189 -10.40 25.78 1.96
CA ALA A 189 -10.03 27.17 2.21
C ALA A 189 -8.50 27.31 2.26
N ALA A 190 -7.98 28.39 1.67
CA ALA A 190 -6.57 28.71 1.77
C ALA A 190 -6.17 28.82 3.26
N PRO A 191 -5.04 28.24 3.70
CA PRO A 191 -4.63 28.34 5.09
C PRO A 191 -4.49 29.82 5.48
N GLU A 192 -5.25 30.25 6.50
CA GLU A 192 -5.21 31.62 6.99
C GLU A 192 -3.77 31.97 7.36
N GLY A 193 -3.24 33.02 6.72
CA GLY A 193 -2.00 33.64 7.16
C GLY A 193 -2.13 34.01 8.63
N ASN A 194 -1.16 33.58 9.43
CA ASN A 194 -1.04 33.86 10.86
C ASN A 194 -1.29 35.34 11.20
N THR A 195 -2.53 35.68 11.56
CA THR A 195 -2.86 36.84 12.38
C THR A 195 -3.83 36.37 13.46
N GLY A 196 -3.30 36.23 14.68
CA GLY A 196 -3.97 35.53 15.78
C GLY A 196 -5.38 36.01 16.10
N GLY A 197 -6.23 35.05 16.51
CA GLY A 197 -7.56 35.33 17.03
C GLY A 197 -8.45 34.09 17.08
N ASN A 198 -8.40 33.40 18.21
CA ASN A 198 -9.25 32.27 18.58
C ASN A 198 -10.75 32.45 18.22
N ARG A 199 -11.37 31.45 17.56
CA ARG A 199 -12.68 30.83 17.90
C ARG A 199 -13.10 29.78 16.85
N GLY A 200 -13.46 28.59 17.34
CA GLY A 200 -13.97 27.48 16.53
C GLY A 200 -15.41 27.66 16.01
N GLY A 201 -15.72 26.91 14.95
CA GLY A 201 -17.03 26.74 14.32
C GLY A 201 -16.98 25.57 13.31
N PRO A 202 -18.11 24.91 13.01
CA PRO A 202 -18.16 23.46 12.81
C PRO A 202 -17.77 23.00 11.39
N GLN A 203 -16.96 21.94 11.31
CA GLN A 203 -16.81 21.15 10.08
C GLN A 203 -18.10 20.36 9.83
N THR A 204 -18.70 20.53 8.66
CA THR A 204 -19.81 19.71 8.18
C THR A 204 -19.22 18.67 7.23
N SER A 205 -19.01 17.45 7.73
CA SER A 205 -18.67 16.30 6.89
C SER A 205 -19.95 15.77 6.23
N ILE A 206 -19.98 15.76 4.90
CA ILE A 206 -21.05 15.10 4.15
C ILE A 206 -20.59 13.67 3.86
N VAL A 207 -21.12 12.71 4.60
CA VAL A 207 -20.90 11.28 4.35
C VAL A 207 -21.82 10.81 3.23
N PHE A 208 -21.28 10.43 2.07
CA PHE A 208 -22.03 9.72 1.04
C PHE A 208 -21.81 8.21 1.15
N THR A 209 -22.88 7.46 1.37
CA THR A 209 -22.89 6.00 1.28
C THR A 209 -23.20 5.59 -0.16
N PRO A 210 -22.38 4.74 -0.81
CA PRO A 210 -22.72 4.18 -2.11
C PRO A 210 -23.71 3.04 -1.88
N ASN A 211 -25.00 3.29 -2.13
CA ASN A 211 -26.01 2.24 -2.02
C ASN A 211 -25.97 1.30 -3.22
N GLY A 212 -26.02 0.01 -2.90
CA GLY A 212 -25.95 -1.13 -3.82
C GLY A 212 -27.11 -1.24 -4.81
N GLY A 213 -26.91 -2.19 -5.75
CA GLY A 213 -27.69 -2.32 -6.97
C GLY A 213 -29.18 -2.57 -6.83
N GLY A 214 -29.90 -2.12 -7.85
CA GLY A 214 -31.28 -2.47 -8.18
C GLY A 214 -31.63 -1.96 -9.57
N ALA A 215 -32.10 -2.85 -10.46
CA ALA A 215 -32.50 -2.58 -11.84
C ALA A 215 -33.71 -1.62 -11.93
N PRO A 216 -33.98 -0.98 -13.10
CA PRO A 216 -34.95 0.10 -13.19
C PRO A 216 -36.38 -0.41 -13.45
N GLY A 217 -37.36 0.22 -12.80
CA GLY A 217 -38.78 0.03 -13.10
C GLY A 217 -39.61 1.28 -12.80
N GLY A 218 -40.34 1.75 -13.81
CA GLY A 218 -41.66 2.35 -13.65
C GLY A 218 -41.77 3.86 -13.40
N PHE A 219 -42.12 4.60 -14.45
CA PHE A 219 -42.67 5.96 -14.36
C PHE A 219 -44.11 5.98 -13.83
N GLY A 220 -44.44 7.06 -13.11
CA GLY A 220 -45.80 7.53 -12.76
C GLY A 220 -45.73 8.28 -11.41
N GLY A 221 -46.22 9.50 -11.19
CA GLY A 221 -47.19 10.35 -11.87
C GLY A 221 -48.06 10.99 -10.76
N GLY A 222 -48.10 12.34 -10.69
CA GLY A 222 -48.98 13.13 -9.80
C GLY A 222 -48.25 13.71 -8.56
N GLY A 223 -48.31 14.99 -8.19
CA GLY A 223 -49.10 16.12 -8.67
C GLY A 223 -50.15 16.55 -7.65
N PHE A 224 -49.79 17.25 -6.57
CA PHE A 224 -50.65 18.10 -5.71
C PHE A 224 -49.71 19.03 -4.92
N GLY A 225 -49.95 20.32 -4.66
CA GLY A 225 -51.17 21.11 -4.53
C GLY A 225 -51.03 21.89 -3.22
N GLY A 226 -51.07 23.22 -3.28
CA GLY A 226 -50.53 24.11 -2.24
C GLY A 226 -51.39 24.34 -0.99
N GLY A 227 -50.90 25.22 -0.11
CA GLY A 227 -51.64 25.69 1.06
C GLY A 227 -50.78 26.55 1.98
N GLY A 228 -50.86 27.88 1.82
CA GLY A 228 -50.15 28.84 2.66
C GLY A 228 -50.96 29.29 3.89
N PHE A 229 -50.27 29.82 4.89
CA PHE A 229 -50.82 30.74 5.90
C PHE A 229 -49.71 31.69 6.37
N GLY A 230 -49.98 33.00 6.26
CA GLY A 230 -49.04 34.06 6.65
C GLY A 230 -49.34 34.68 8.02
N ARG A 231 -48.36 35.41 8.56
CA ARG A 231 -48.58 36.57 9.44
C ARG A 231 -47.42 37.58 9.36
N ARG A 232 -47.81 38.84 9.26
CA ARG A 232 -47.01 40.07 9.06
C ARG A 232 -46.25 40.50 10.32
N GLY A 233 -45.12 41.19 10.14
CA GLY A 233 -44.56 42.07 11.18
C GLY A 233 -43.21 42.77 10.90
N ARG A 234 -43.25 43.85 10.10
CA ARG A 234 -42.38 45.07 10.10
C ARG A 234 -40.84 44.95 10.00
N GLY A 235 -40.30 45.71 9.03
CA GLY A 235 -39.05 46.46 9.19
C GLY A 235 -38.15 46.38 7.95
N GLY A 236 -38.02 47.48 7.22
CA GLY A 236 -37.34 47.52 5.91
C GLY A 236 -35.84 47.22 5.96
N GLN A 237 -35.32 46.67 4.87
CA GLN A 237 -34.51 47.39 3.90
C GLN A 237 -34.33 46.47 2.68
N SER A 238 -34.62 46.99 1.50
CA SER A 238 -34.33 46.32 0.24
C SER A 238 -32.82 46.37 0.00
N PHE A 239 -32.13 45.26 0.25
CA PHE A 239 -30.91 44.94 -0.46
C PHE A 239 -31.29 43.95 -1.55
N GLY A 240 -31.42 44.47 -2.78
CA GLY A 240 -31.37 43.63 -3.97
C GLY A 240 -29.96 43.09 -4.10
N ALA A 241 -29.75 41.88 -3.60
CA ALA A 241 -28.71 40.99 -4.07
C ALA A 241 -29.45 39.72 -4.47
N THR A 242 -29.63 39.55 -5.77
CA THR A 242 -29.87 38.22 -6.34
C THR A 242 -28.72 37.35 -5.84
N ALA A 243 -29.01 36.38 -4.98
CA ALA A 243 -28.08 35.29 -4.75
C ALA A 243 -27.94 34.58 -6.11
N GLU A 244 -26.84 34.87 -6.81
CA GLU A 244 -26.38 34.00 -7.88
C GLU A 244 -26.23 32.60 -7.27
N ALA A 245 -26.79 31.61 -7.93
CA ALA A 245 -26.56 30.23 -7.57
C ALA A 245 -25.04 29.96 -7.60
N PRO A 246 -24.50 29.14 -6.68
CA PRO A 246 -23.07 28.85 -6.62
C PRO A 246 -22.62 28.22 -7.94
N GLY A 247 -21.85 28.97 -8.73
CA GLY A 247 -21.56 28.63 -10.12
C GLY A 247 -20.34 27.72 -10.23
N VAL A 248 -20.52 26.51 -10.75
CA VAL A 248 -19.39 25.69 -11.20
C VAL A 248 -19.00 26.17 -12.60
N THR A 249 -17.74 26.56 -12.81
CA THR A 249 -17.21 26.82 -14.15
C THR A 249 -16.16 25.77 -14.52
N VAL A 250 -16.16 25.37 -15.79
CA VAL A 250 -15.10 24.56 -16.41
C VAL A 250 -14.52 25.42 -17.54
N ALA A 251 -13.27 25.84 -17.42
CA ALA A 251 -12.63 26.67 -18.43
C ALA A 251 -12.02 25.85 -19.58
N SER A 252 -11.87 26.55 -20.71
CA SER A 252 -11.00 26.25 -21.84
C SER A 252 -9.53 26.15 -21.42
N ALA A 253 -8.71 25.54 -22.28
CA ALA A 253 -7.34 25.05 -22.06
C ALA A 253 -6.26 25.99 -21.44
N ASP A 254 -6.58 27.21 -21.03
CA ASP A 254 -5.64 28.27 -20.61
C ASP A 254 -5.74 28.70 -19.12
N ALA A 255 -6.63 28.13 -18.30
CA ALA A 255 -6.70 28.40 -16.85
C ALA A 255 -5.92 27.34 -16.04
N ASP A 256 -5.30 27.71 -14.91
CA ASP A 256 -4.69 26.75 -13.98
C ASP A 256 -5.80 26.03 -13.19
N PRO A 257 -6.10 24.75 -13.49
CA PRO A 257 -7.29 24.10 -12.96
C PRO A 257 -7.09 23.65 -11.51
N LEU A 258 -8.17 23.67 -10.71
CA LEU A 258 -8.21 23.06 -9.37
C LEU A 258 -7.93 21.56 -9.43
N PHE A 259 -8.40 20.90 -10.48
CA PHE A 259 -8.14 19.49 -10.76
C PHE A 259 -8.09 19.24 -12.26
N GLN A 260 -7.21 18.35 -12.70
CA GLN A 260 -7.15 17.93 -14.07
C GLN A 260 -6.58 16.52 -14.21
N LEU A 261 -7.31 15.67 -14.93
CA LEU A 261 -6.87 14.32 -15.26
C LEU A 261 -5.81 14.35 -16.36
N ALA A 262 -4.75 13.58 -16.17
CA ALA A 262 -3.61 13.49 -17.06
C ALA A 262 -3.14 12.05 -17.18
N TRP A 263 -2.43 11.75 -18.25
CA TRP A 263 -1.77 10.47 -18.42
C TRP A 263 -0.42 10.59 -19.12
N THR A 264 0.34 9.52 -19.04
CA THR A 264 1.45 9.27 -19.96
C THR A 264 1.15 7.95 -20.65
N ARG A 265 1.06 8.02 -21.98
CA ARG A 265 0.79 6.85 -22.82
C ARG A 265 1.96 5.86 -22.75
N PRO A 266 1.71 4.56 -22.95
CA PRO A 266 2.78 3.60 -23.10
C PRO A 266 3.62 3.92 -24.35
N THR A 267 4.84 3.40 -24.36
CA THR A 267 5.66 3.33 -25.56
C THR A 267 5.00 2.44 -26.63
N ALA A 268 5.51 2.47 -27.87
CA ALA A 268 4.90 1.74 -29.00
C ALA A 268 4.78 0.21 -28.78
N ASP A 269 5.64 -0.34 -27.94
CA ASP A 269 5.67 -1.74 -27.50
C ASP A 269 4.83 -2.03 -26.24
N GLY A 270 4.07 -1.04 -25.75
CA GLY A 270 3.12 -1.19 -24.63
C GLY A 270 3.75 -1.04 -23.24
N LEU A 271 5.03 -0.68 -23.15
CA LEU A 271 5.75 -0.50 -21.88
C LEU A 271 5.47 0.88 -21.27
N PRO A 272 5.68 1.06 -19.95
CA PRO A 272 5.56 2.38 -19.33
C PRO A 272 6.56 3.37 -19.95
N ALA A 273 6.17 4.62 -20.14
CA ALA A 273 7.14 5.68 -20.41
C ALA A 273 7.98 5.98 -19.15
N ASN A 274 9.15 6.62 -19.28
CA ASN A 274 9.95 7.09 -18.14
C ASN A 274 10.72 8.37 -18.51
N THR A 275 11.19 9.10 -17.49
CA THR A 275 11.90 10.39 -17.66
C THR A 275 13.42 10.27 -17.71
N VAL A 276 13.96 9.07 -17.49
CA VAL A 276 15.39 8.84 -17.26
C VAL A 276 16.12 8.54 -18.57
N GLY A 277 15.39 8.09 -19.59
CA GLY A 277 15.89 7.97 -20.96
C GLY A 277 15.04 7.02 -21.81
N GLU A 278 14.99 7.31 -23.10
CA GLU A 278 14.39 6.41 -24.08
C GLU A 278 15.11 5.04 -24.02
N GLY A 279 14.33 3.96 -23.95
CA GLY A 279 14.85 2.59 -24.09
C GLY A 279 15.28 1.86 -22.81
N LEU A 280 15.20 2.47 -21.61
CA LEU A 280 15.56 1.78 -20.34
C LEU A 280 14.84 0.43 -20.19
N TYR A 281 13.52 0.43 -20.33
CA TYR A 281 12.75 -0.80 -20.20
C TYR A 281 12.92 -1.71 -21.40
N ALA A 282 13.07 -1.16 -22.62
CA ALA A 282 13.31 -1.96 -23.82
C ALA A 282 14.59 -2.80 -23.69
N GLU A 283 15.69 -2.19 -23.23
CA GLU A 283 16.97 -2.85 -22.95
C GLU A 283 16.79 -3.99 -21.92
N ALA A 284 16.09 -3.72 -20.82
CA ALA A 284 15.77 -4.74 -19.83
C ALA A 284 14.94 -5.90 -20.42
N THR A 285 13.91 -5.60 -21.23
CA THR A 285 13.10 -6.64 -21.87
C THR A 285 13.89 -7.48 -22.87
N ASP A 286 14.87 -6.89 -23.56
CA ASP A 286 15.72 -7.62 -24.49
C ASP A 286 16.68 -8.59 -23.80
N LEU A 287 17.15 -8.26 -22.60
CA LEU A 287 17.87 -9.21 -21.74
C LEU A 287 16.95 -10.33 -21.25
N VAL A 288 15.75 -9.98 -20.78
CA VAL A 288 14.74 -10.96 -20.32
C VAL A 288 14.37 -11.96 -21.42
N LYS A 289 14.22 -11.51 -22.67
CA LYS A 289 13.92 -12.40 -23.81
C LYS A 289 15.03 -13.43 -24.04
N LYS A 290 16.29 -13.09 -23.75
CA LYS A 290 17.48 -13.93 -23.94
C LYS A 290 17.82 -14.83 -22.74
N ALA A 291 17.21 -14.59 -21.58
CA ALA A 291 17.42 -15.37 -20.37
C ALA A 291 16.35 -16.47 -20.20
N ASP A 292 16.65 -17.47 -19.38
CA ASP A 292 15.75 -18.56 -19.00
C ASP A 292 15.06 -18.26 -17.66
N ALA A 293 15.67 -17.43 -16.79
CA ALA A 293 15.08 -16.90 -15.57
C ALA A 293 15.46 -15.43 -15.35
N VAL A 294 14.65 -14.71 -14.55
CA VAL A 294 14.82 -13.29 -14.28
C VAL A 294 14.88 -13.03 -12.77
N ILE A 295 15.90 -12.30 -12.33
CA ILE A 295 16.05 -11.82 -10.96
C ILE A 295 16.08 -10.29 -11.00
N LEU A 296 15.04 -9.66 -10.47
CA LEU A 296 14.90 -8.21 -10.36
C LEU A 296 15.35 -7.77 -8.96
N VAL A 297 16.46 -7.06 -8.84
CA VAL A 297 16.98 -6.57 -7.56
C VAL A 297 16.68 -5.07 -7.44
N VAL A 298 15.63 -4.78 -6.69
CA VAL A 298 15.00 -3.45 -6.58
C VAL A 298 14.97 -3.00 -5.12
N GLY A 299 14.52 -1.78 -4.88
CA GLY A 299 14.26 -1.27 -3.55
C GLY A 299 14.74 0.16 -3.38
N ILE A 300 15.25 0.47 -2.20
CA ILE A 300 15.71 1.80 -1.84
C ILE A 300 17.09 1.71 -1.19
N ASP A 301 17.68 2.85 -0.83
CA ASP A 301 18.95 2.93 -0.12
C ASP A 301 18.96 4.05 0.93
N GLY A 302 20.13 4.28 1.55
CA GLY A 302 20.36 5.33 2.54
C GLY A 302 20.09 6.77 2.05
N SER A 303 20.02 6.98 0.73
CA SER A 303 19.68 8.29 0.15
C SER A 303 18.17 8.57 0.15
N GLN A 304 17.34 7.54 0.39
CA GLN A 304 15.88 7.67 0.46
C GLN A 304 15.37 7.47 1.88
N GLU A 305 15.96 6.56 2.65
CA GLU A 305 15.63 6.37 4.06
C GLU A 305 16.89 6.53 4.93
N GLY A 306 16.82 7.40 5.93
CA GLY A 306 17.93 7.66 6.81
C GLY A 306 17.54 8.60 7.94
N GLU A 307 18.42 8.78 8.92
CA GLU A 307 18.19 9.77 9.96
C GLU A 307 18.14 11.17 9.35
N MET A 308 17.38 12.05 10.01
CA MET A 308 17.11 13.43 9.59
C MET A 308 16.19 13.55 8.37
N ARG A 309 15.77 12.43 7.77
CA ARG A 309 14.84 12.44 6.64
C ARG A 309 13.94 11.20 6.62
N ASP A 310 12.66 11.45 6.85
CA ASP A 310 11.62 10.46 6.61
C ASP A 310 11.27 10.36 5.13
N ARG A 311 10.80 9.18 4.71
CA ARG A 311 10.19 9.01 3.39
C ARG A 311 8.79 9.63 3.38
N SER A 312 8.43 10.29 2.29
CA SER A 312 7.08 10.82 2.08
C SER A 312 6.08 9.77 1.59
N ALA A 313 6.58 8.60 1.15
CA ALA A 313 5.78 7.54 0.54
C ALA A 313 6.44 6.15 0.78
N ILE A 314 5.61 5.12 0.98
CA ILE A 314 6.05 3.72 1.10
C ILE A 314 6.06 2.98 -0.24
N GLU A 315 5.47 3.56 -1.29
CA GLU A 315 5.46 3.03 -2.65
C GLU A 315 6.89 2.85 -3.18
N LEU A 316 7.08 1.81 -3.99
CA LEU A 316 8.33 1.62 -4.72
C LEU A 316 8.49 2.78 -5.73
N PRO A 317 9.71 3.32 -5.95
CA PRO A 317 9.92 4.33 -6.97
C PRO A 317 9.34 3.91 -8.33
N ALA A 318 8.56 4.79 -8.96
CA ALA A 318 7.78 4.46 -10.15
C ALA A 318 8.60 3.90 -11.31
N VAL A 319 9.86 4.37 -11.47
CA VAL A 319 10.79 3.82 -12.48
C VAL A 319 11.12 2.35 -12.23
N GLN A 320 11.26 1.94 -10.96
CA GLN A 320 11.53 0.56 -10.61
C GLN A 320 10.28 -0.30 -10.70
N GLU A 321 9.10 0.21 -10.34
CA GLU A 321 7.85 -0.50 -10.60
C GLU A 321 7.65 -0.72 -12.10
N GLY A 322 7.85 0.31 -12.93
CA GLY A 322 7.78 0.19 -14.38
C GLY A 322 8.76 -0.85 -14.95
N LEU A 323 9.97 -0.93 -14.40
CA LEU A 323 10.95 -1.97 -14.73
C LEU A 323 10.44 -3.38 -14.37
N ILE A 324 9.88 -3.56 -13.17
CA ILE A 324 9.30 -4.85 -12.75
C ILE A 324 8.19 -5.26 -13.71
N ARG A 325 7.29 -4.32 -14.05
CA ARG A 325 6.19 -4.57 -14.99
C ARG A 325 6.70 -4.99 -16.35
N ALA A 326 7.60 -4.21 -16.93
CA ALA A 326 8.18 -4.47 -18.25
C ALA A 326 8.89 -5.81 -18.32
N ALA A 327 9.77 -6.09 -17.34
CA ALA A 327 10.52 -7.34 -17.28
C ALA A 327 9.60 -8.55 -17.07
N THR A 328 8.60 -8.45 -16.19
CA THR A 328 7.66 -9.55 -15.92
C THR A 328 6.78 -9.84 -17.15
N LEU A 329 6.28 -8.80 -17.84
CA LEU A 329 5.51 -8.97 -19.06
C LEU A 329 6.35 -9.60 -20.19
N ALA A 330 7.61 -9.22 -20.33
CA ALA A 330 8.53 -9.79 -21.31
C ALA A 330 8.96 -11.23 -20.99
N ALA A 331 8.94 -11.62 -19.70
CA ALA A 331 9.33 -12.94 -19.25
C ALA A 331 8.30 -14.02 -19.63
N GLY A 332 7.01 -13.68 -19.67
CA GLY A 332 5.94 -14.65 -19.89
C GLY A 332 5.93 -15.71 -18.78
N ASP A 333 6.06 -16.99 -19.15
CA ASP A 333 6.05 -18.12 -18.21
C ASP A 333 7.41 -18.40 -17.55
N LYS A 334 8.46 -17.64 -17.90
CA LYS A 334 9.79 -17.81 -17.29
C LYS A 334 9.75 -17.48 -15.79
N PRO A 335 10.54 -18.16 -14.95
CA PRO A 335 10.69 -17.78 -13.55
C PRO A 335 11.10 -16.30 -13.40
N VAL A 336 10.31 -15.54 -12.64
CA VAL A 336 10.64 -14.15 -12.27
C VAL A 336 10.66 -14.05 -10.75
N VAL A 337 11.77 -13.53 -10.22
CA VAL A 337 11.96 -13.29 -8.80
C VAL A 337 12.22 -11.81 -8.57
N VAL A 338 11.45 -11.18 -7.68
CA VAL A 338 11.75 -9.83 -7.18
C VAL A 338 12.46 -9.92 -5.84
N VAL A 339 13.65 -9.38 -5.76
CA VAL A 339 14.42 -9.19 -4.52
C VAL A 339 14.30 -7.73 -4.11
N ASN A 340 13.57 -7.46 -3.03
CA ASN A 340 13.41 -6.11 -2.49
C ASN A 340 14.45 -5.84 -1.39
N CYS A 341 15.26 -4.81 -1.60
CA CYS A 341 16.25 -4.31 -0.67
C CYS A 341 15.77 -3.00 -0.06
N SER A 342 15.28 -3.06 1.17
CA SER A 342 14.81 -1.88 1.93
C SER A 342 14.94 -2.15 3.43
N GLY A 343 15.24 -1.13 4.22
CA GLY A 343 15.24 -1.18 5.68
C GLY A 343 13.86 -1.03 6.30
N SER A 344 12.87 -0.59 5.52
CA SER A 344 11.49 -0.39 5.97
C SER A 344 10.45 -0.94 4.97
N PRO A 345 9.14 -0.97 5.32
CA PRO A 345 8.10 -1.51 4.44
C PRO A 345 8.03 -0.82 3.07
N ILE A 346 7.84 -1.61 2.01
CA ILE A 346 7.57 -1.14 0.66
C ILE A 346 6.23 -1.68 0.19
N ALA A 347 5.39 -0.82 -0.36
CA ALA A 347 4.16 -1.23 -1.03
C ALA A 347 4.52 -1.89 -2.39
N LEU A 348 4.42 -3.22 -2.42
CA LEU A 348 4.79 -4.07 -3.57
C LEU A 348 3.55 -4.67 -4.26
N ASN A 349 2.43 -3.96 -4.28
CA ASN A 349 1.11 -4.53 -4.67
C ASN A 349 1.15 -5.22 -6.03
N TRP A 350 1.66 -4.54 -7.06
CA TRP A 350 1.68 -5.09 -8.41
C TRP A 350 2.57 -6.35 -8.48
N ALA A 351 3.75 -6.31 -7.86
CA ALA A 351 4.64 -7.46 -7.79
C ALA A 351 3.96 -8.62 -7.05
N ASN A 352 3.29 -8.35 -5.94
CA ASN A 352 2.55 -9.37 -5.18
C ASN A 352 1.45 -10.04 -6.02
N GLU A 353 0.77 -9.29 -6.89
CA GLU A 353 -0.27 -9.84 -7.77
C GLU A 353 0.29 -10.62 -8.97
N ARG A 354 1.46 -10.25 -9.49
CA ARG A 354 1.91 -10.68 -10.83
C ARG A 354 3.22 -11.44 -10.89
N VAL A 355 4.09 -11.26 -9.91
CA VAL A 355 5.40 -11.93 -9.85
C VAL A 355 5.24 -13.21 -9.02
N PRO A 356 5.77 -14.36 -9.46
CA PRO A 356 5.56 -15.61 -8.74
C PRO A 356 6.41 -15.73 -7.47
N ALA A 357 7.56 -15.04 -7.37
CA ALA A 357 8.36 -15.03 -6.14
C ALA A 357 8.86 -13.65 -5.73
N ILE A 358 8.81 -13.38 -4.42
CA ILE A 358 9.28 -12.12 -3.81
C ILE A 358 10.10 -12.43 -2.57
N LEU A 359 11.32 -11.90 -2.50
CA LEU A 359 12.23 -12.02 -1.36
C LEU A 359 12.52 -10.64 -0.77
N GLN A 360 12.19 -10.43 0.50
CA GLN A 360 12.67 -9.28 1.27
C GLN A 360 14.10 -9.56 1.76
N ALA A 361 15.07 -8.90 1.12
CA ALA A 361 16.48 -9.02 1.46
C ALA A 361 16.90 -8.11 2.62
N TRP A 362 16.13 -7.04 2.88
CA TRP A 362 16.58 -5.92 3.70
C TRP A 362 17.86 -5.28 3.14
N TYR A 363 18.72 -4.77 4.02
CA TYR A 363 20.10 -4.44 3.71
C TYR A 363 21.01 -5.62 4.12
N PRO A 364 21.55 -6.40 3.16
CA PRO A 364 22.24 -7.66 3.46
C PRO A 364 23.67 -7.50 4.02
N GLY A 365 24.14 -6.28 4.26
CA GLY A 365 25.48 -5.99 4.74
C GLY A 365 26.56 -6.35 3.71
N GLN A 366 27.74 -6.76 4.17
CA GLN A 366 28.88 -7.06 3.27
C GLN A 366 28.70 -8.37 2.45
N ARG A 367 27.67 -9.18 2.73
CA ARG A 367 27.49 -10.54 2.18
C ARG A 367 26.29 -10.64 1.25
N GLY A 368 26.37 -9.99 0.10
CA GLY A 368 25.34 -10.09 -0.95
C GLY A 368 25.15 -11.53 -1.47
N ASP A 369 26.18 -12.38 -1.36
CA ASP A 369 26.12 -13.82 -1.62
C ASP A 369 25.15 -14.58 -0.70
N ALA A 370 24.84 -14.06 0.49
CA ALA A 370 23.79 -14.65 1.32
C ALA A 370 22.43 -14.63 0.60
N VAL A 371 22.14 -13.59 -0.20
CA VAL A 371 20.92 -13.52 -1.01
C VAL A 371 20.90 -14.64 -2.04
N ALA A 372 22.02 -14.90 -2.70
CA ALA A 372 22.16 -16.02 -3.63
C ALA A 372 21.96 -17.38 -2.94
N ASP A 373 22.47 -17.57 -1.72
CA ASP A 373 22.26 -18.81 -0.96
C ASP A 373 20.77 -19.11 -0.73
N VAL A 374 19.94 -18.09 -0.52
CA VAL A 374 18.48 -18.25 -0.46
C VAL A 374 17.91 -18.54 -1.85
N LEU A 375 18.22 -17.70 -2.84
CA LEU A 375 17.67 -17.82 -4.19
C LEU A 375 17.90 -19.20 -4.81
N PHE A 376 19.05 -19.82 -4.55
CA PHE A 376 19.44 -21.14 -5.07
C PHE A 376 19.32 -22.27 -4.05
N GLY A 377 18.62 -22.05 -2.92
CA GLY A 377 18.23 -23.13 -2.00
C GLY A 377 19.35 -23.71 -1.14
N LYS A 378 20.55 -23.11 -1.13
CA LYS A 378 21.59 -23.46 -0.13
C LYS A 378 21.13 -23.15 1.30
N TYR A 379 20.24 -22.17 1.44
CA TYR A 379 19.58 -21.84 2.69
C TYR A 379 18.05 -21.82 2.53
N ASN A 380 17.34 -22.54 3.41
CA ASN A 380 15.88 -22.50 3.49
C ASN A 380 15.42 -21.25 4.28
N PRO A 381 14.73 -20.28 3.67
CA PRO A 381 14.37 -19.03 4.34
C PRO A 381 13.46 -19.29 5.55
N ALA A 382 13.83 -18.65 6.67
CA ALA A 382 13.14 -18.79 7.96
C ALA A 382 12.96 -17.43 8.68
N GLY A 383 13.22 -16.32 7.98
CA GLY A 383 12.95 -14.99 8.54
C GLY A 383 11.45 -14.72 8.63
N ARG A 384 11.07 -13.84 9.56
CA ARG A 384 9.72 -13.32 9.71
C ARG A 384 9.76 -11.79 9.73
N LEU A 385 8.74 -11.15 9.17
CA LEU A 385 8.61 -9.69 9.16
C LEU A 385 8.53 -9.15 10.60
N SER A 386 9.40 -8.20 10.94
CA SER A 386 9.36 -7.48 12.23
C SER A 386 8.41 -6.28 12.21
N VAL A 387 7.87 -5.93 11.05
CA VAL A 387 6.99 -4.78 10.81
C VAL A 387 5.88 -5.18 9.84
N THR A 388 4.73 -4.51 9.92
CA THR A 388 3.61 -4.70 9.00
C THR A 388 3.88 -3.98 7.69
N PHE A 389 3.63 -4.62 6.54
CA PHE A 389 3.70 -3.99 5.22
C PHE A 389 2.28 -3.61 4.78
N TYR A 390 2.04 -2.32 4.58
CA TYR A 390 0.74 -1.77 4.14
C TYR A 390 0.67 -1.70 2.61
N LYS A 391 -0.52 -1.50 2.05
CA LYS A 391 -0.72 -1.48 0.60
C LYS A 391 -0.44 -0.11 0.03
N ALA A 392 -0.71 0.97 0.74
CA ALA A 392 -0.43 2.32 0.28
C ALA A 392 -0.06 3.25 1.43
N THR A 393 0.59 4.37 1.10
CA THR A 393 0.83 5.47 2.05
C THR A 393 -0.48 6.03 2.58
N SER A 394 -1.54 6.05 1.77
CA SER A 394 -2.88 6.48 2.17
C SER A 394 -3.53 5.58 3.24
N ASP A 395 -3.06 4.34 3.40
CA ASP A 395 -3.53 3.44 4.46
C ASP A 395 -2.93 3.79 5.82
N LEU A 396 -1.91 4.65 5.86
CA LEU A 396 -1.22 5.04 7.07
C LEU A 396 -1.86 6.29 7.69
N PRO A 397 -2.09 6.33 9.01
CA PRO A 397 -2.49 7.56 9.68
C PRO A 397 -1.43 8.65 9.53
N ALA A 398 -1.87 9.91 9.57
CA ALA A 398 -0.99 11.08 9.44
C ALA A 398 0.26 10.96 10.34
N PHE A 399 1.41 11.39 9.84
CA PHE A 399 2.67 11.27 10.58
C PHE A 399 2.65 11.96 11.96
N THR A 400 1.88 13.05 12.08
CA THR A 400 1.69 13.79 13.34
C THR A 400 0.74 13.10 14.31
N ASP A 401 0.01 12.08 13.87
CA ASP A 401 -0.82 11.26 14.74
C ASP A 401 0.07 10.23 15.44
N TYR A 402 0.13 10.30 16.77
CA TYR A 402 0.85 9.34 17.61
C TYR A 402 -0.09 8.41 18.37
N ALA A 403 -1.39 8.54 18.12
CA ALA A 403 -2.35 7.59 18.61
C ALA A 403 -2.17 6.30 17.81
N MET A 404 -1.74 5.22 18.46
CA MET A 404 -1.38 3.95 17.81
C MET A 404 -2.56 3.23 17.13
N TYR A 405 -3.73 3.88 17.01
CA TYR A 405 -4.93 3.36 16.35
C TYR A 405 -4.65 3.09 14.88
N ASN A 406 -5.23 1.99 14.36
CA ASN A 406 -5.03 1.56 12.98
C ASN A 406 -3.54 1.49 12.56
N ARG A 407 -2.65 1.26 13.54
CA ARG A 407 -1.23 1.04 13.30
C ARG A 407 -0.82 -0.29 13.87
N THR A 408 0.07 -0.95 13.14
CA THR A 408 0.68 -2.23 13.51
C THR A 408 -0.33 -3.35 13.66
N TYR A 409 0.13 -4.59 13.75
CA TYR A 409 -0.73 -5.74 14.03
C TYR A 409 -1.50 -5.66 15.36
N ARG A 410 -1.12 -4.76 16.27
CA ARG A 410 -1.71 -4.66 17.62
C ARG A 410 -3.05 -3.95 17.63
N TYR A 411 -3.24 -2.97 16.75
CA TYR A 411 -4.39 -2.06 16.77
C TYR A 411 -5.11 -2.00 15.42
N ASP A 412 -4.41 -2.28 14.33
CA ASP A 412 -4.98 -2.29 12.99
C ASP A 412 -5.88 -3.52 12.74
N THR A 413 -6.92 -3.28 11.96
CA THR A 413 -7.91 -4.26 11.52
C THR A 413 -8.02 -4.31 10.00
N GLN A 414 -7.34 -3.39 9.30
CA GLN A 414 -7.42 -3.29 7.85
C GLN A 414 -6.60 -4.39 7.17
N PRO A 415 -7.01 -4.81 5.95
CA PRO A 415 -6.23 -5.76 5.15
C PRO A 415 -4.89 -5.14 4.72
N VAL A 416 -3.80 -5.65 5.28
CA VAL A 416 -2.43 -5.24 4.95
C VAL A 416 -1.85 -6.08 3.81
N LEU A 417 -0.72 -5.65 3.23
CA LEU A 417 -0.05 -6.40 2.16
C LEU A 417 0.66 -7.64 2.72
N TYR A 418 1.47 -7.47 3.77
CA TYR A 418 2.07 -8.57 4.51
C TYR A 418 1.98 -8.32 6.03
N PRO A 419 1.42 -9.24 6.81
CA PRO A 419 1.22 -9.03 8.24
C PRO A 419 2.52 -9.17 9.05
N PHE A 420 2.53 -8.62 10.26
CA PHE A 420 3.63 -8.82 11.21
C PHE A 420 3.88 -10.31 11.45
N GLY A 421 5.14 -10.68 11.60
CA GLY A 421 5.55 -12.06 11.83
C GLY A 421 5.37 -12.97 10.61
N TYR A 422 4.98 -12.47 9.43
CA TYR A 422 4.82 -13.26 8.22
C TYR A 422 6.16 -13.62 7.57
N GLY A 423 6.22 -14.78 6.93
CA GLY A 423 7.32 -15.23 6.09
C GLY A 423 7.14 -16.67 5.68
N LEU A 424 7.44 -16.98 4.42
CA LEU A 424 7.38 -18.34 3.88
C LEU A 424 8.69 -19.09 4.12
N SER A 425 8.65 -20.39 3.86
CA SER A 425 9.77 -21.32 3.89
C SER A 425 9.68 -22.25 2.66
N TYR A 426 10.78 -22.91 2.31
CA TYR A 426 10.73 -24.06 1.40
C TYR A 426 10.17 -25.32 2.07
N SER A 427 9.98 -25.29 3.40
CA SER A 427 9.28 -26.30 4.18
C SER A 427 7.87 -25.85 4.56
N SER A 428 7.03 -26.82 4.93
CA SER A 428 5.67 -26.60 5.45
C SER A 428 5.59 -27.08 6.90
N PHE A 429 4.82 -26.38 7.72
CA PHE A 429 4.70 -26.68 9.14
C PHE A 429 3.24 -26.72 9.59
N GLU A 430 2.92 -27.67 10.46
CA GLU A 430 1.60 -27.84 11.07
C GLU A 430 1.68 -27.66 12.58
N TYR A 431 0.63 -27.09 13.15
CA TYR A 431 0.47 -26.85 14.58
C TYR A 431 -0.66 -27.72 15.12
N ALA A 432 -0.44 -28.39 16.25
CA ALA A 432 -1.42 -29.28 16.86
C ALA A 432 -1.40 -29.20 18.39
N ASP A 433 -2.37 -29.84 19.03
CA ASP A 433 -2.40 -30.10 20.48
C ASP A 433 -2.27 -28.85 21.36
N LEU A 434 -2.84 -27.71 20.92
CA LEU A 434 -2.83 -26.48 21.73
C LEU A 434 -3.54 -26.71 23.07
N SER A 435 -2.81 -26.49 24.15
CA SER A 435 -3.25 -26.71 25.52
C SER A 435 -2.86 -25.54 26.41
N ALA A 436 -3.82 -25.04 27.17
CA ALA A 436 -3.64 -24.00 28.19
C ALA A 436 -4.73 -24.13 29.27
N PRO A 437 -4.50 -23.62 30.50
CA PRO A 437 -5.54 -23.53 31.52
C PRO A 437 -6.77 -22.79 30.99
N ARG A 438 -7.96 -23.34 31.24
CA ARG A 438 -9.25 -22.69 30.87
C ARG A 438 -9.58 -21.50 31.76
N THR A 439 -9.04 -21.48 32.98
CA THR A 439 -9.16 -20.40 33.96
C THR A 439 -7.83 -20.28 34.71
N ALA A 440 -7.49 -19.06 35.13
CA ALA A 440 -6.31 -18.75 35.94
C ALA A 440 -6.62 -17.50 36.78
N LYS A 441 -5.93 -17.31 37.91
CA LYS A 441 -6.01 -16.04 38.65
C LYS A 441 -5.16 -15.00 37.93
N THR A 442 -5.48 -13.73 38.15
CA THR A 442 -4.71 -12.59 37.59
C THR A 442 -3.26 -12.53 38.07
N SER A 443 -2.93 -13.24 39.16
CA SER A 443 -1.58 -13.39 39.70
C SER A 443 -0.81 -14.61 39.16
N ASP A 444 -1.47 -15.51 38.43
CA ASP A 444 -0.88 -16.78 38.03
C ASP A 444 -0.13 -16.65 36.69
N ASP A 445 0.94 -17.43 36.56
CA ASP A 445 1.56 -17.68 35.26
C ASP A 445 0.70 -18.64 34.43
N VAL A 446 0.50 -18.34 33.16
CA VAL A 446 -0.28 -19.17 32.22
C VAL A 446 0.66 -19.94 31.31
N LYS A 447 0.68 -21.27 31.44
CA LYS A 447 1.45 -22.15 30.54
C LYS A 447 0.64 -22.49 29.29
N ILE A 448 1.24 -22.29 28.13
CA ILE A 448 0.66 -22.58 26.82
C ILE A 448 1.59 -23.58 26.14
N ALA A 449 1.08 -24.77 25.82
CA ALA A 449 1.82 -25.82 25.16
C ALA A 449 1.16 -26.20 23.83
N PHE A 450 1.96 -26.57 22.84
CA PHE A 450 1.49 -27.04 21.53
C PHE A 450 2.58 -27.84 20.83
N THR A 451 2.20 -28.61 19.81
CA THR A 451 3.11 -29.37 18.95
C THR A 451 3.32 -28.61 17.64
N VAL A 452 4.55 -28.55 17.14
CA VAL A 452 4.87 -28.11 15.77
C VAL A 452 5.52 -29.27 15.01
N LYS A 453 5.08 -29.52 13.78
CA LYS A 453 5.61 -30.57 12.91
C LYS A 453 6.05 -29.99 11.58
N ASN A 454 7.23 -30.39 11.09
CA ASN A 454 7.59 -30.19 9.69
C ASN A 454 6.93 -31.27 8.83
N THR A 455 6.08 -30.86 7.90
CA THR A 455 5.30 -31.75 7.04
C THR A 455 5.86 -31.89 5.62
N SER A 456 6.99 -31.26 5.33
CA SER A 456 7.68 -31.40 4.05
C SER A 456 8.84 -32.40 4.11
N ASP A 457 9.38 -32.70 2.93
CA ASP A 457 10.56 -33.55 2.75
C ASP A 457 11.89 -32.79 2.94
N THR A 458 11.83 -31.50 3.26
CA THR A 458 13.00 -30.62 3.39
C THR A 458 13.13 -30.13 4.83
N ALA A 459 14.34 -30.21 5.40
CA ALA A 459 14.61 -29.62 6.70
C ALA A 459 14.43 -28.09 6.65
N GLY A 460 13.91 -27.51 7.72
CA GLY A 460 13.64 -26.08 7.80
C GLY A 460 13.55 -25.61 9.23
N GLU A 461 13.48 -24.31 9.42
CA GLU A 461 13.30 -23.70 10.72
C GLU A 461 11.99 -22.91 10.74
N GLU A 462 11.19 -23.14 11.76
CA GLU A 462 9.94 -22.42 11.99
C GLU A 462 10.11 -21.43 13.15
N VAL A 463 9.60 -20.22 12.99
CA VAL A 463 9.50 -19.23 14.08
C VAL A 463 8.08 -19.28 14.61
N VAL A 464 7.86 -20.14 15.59
CA VAL A 464 6.56 -20.27 16.25
C VAL A 464 6.30 -19.01 17.09
N GLN A 465 5.08 -18.49 17.00
CA GLN A 465 4.65 -17.25 17.66
C GLN A 465 3.39 -17.53 18.46
N CYS A 466 3.31 -16.98 19.67
CA CYS A 466 2.17 -17.09 20.58
C CYS A 466 1.62 -15.70 20.86
N TYR A 467 0.32 -15.54 20.65
CA TYR A 467 -0.40 -14.29 20.76
C TYR A 467 -1.54 -14.39 21.77
N ILE A 468 -1.76 -13.30 22.50
CA ILE A 468 -2.99 -13.06 23.25
C ILE A 468 -3.84 -12.07 22.46
N ASN A 469 -5.04 -12.51 22.11
CA ASN A 469 -6.04 -11.73 21.41
C ASN A 469 -7.15 -11.31 22.40
N ARG A 470 -7.60 -10.07 22.27
CA ARG A 470 -8.64 -9.45 23.09
C ARG A 470 -9.81 -9.02 22.23
N ASP A 471 -11.00 -9.19 22.77
CA ASP A 471 -12.23 -8.68 22.19
C ASP A 471 -12.43 -7.22 22.61
N VAL A 472 -11.83 -6.32 21.84
CA VAL A 472 -11.94 -4.88 22.01
C VAL A 472 -12.69 -4.29 20.82
N PRO A 473 -13.66 -3.38 20.99
CA PRO A 473 -14.38 -2.78 19.86
C PRO A 473 -13.45 -1.95 18.99
N GLN A 474 -13.67 -1.90 17.67
CA GLN A 474 -12.95 -0.99 16.77
C GLN A 474 -13.22 0.45 17.16
N ILE A 475 -12.14 1.24 17.16
CA ILE A 475 -12.13 2.63 17.56
C ILE A 475 -11.60 3.41 16.38
N ASP A 476 -12.50 4.02 15.61
CA ASP A 476 -12.13 4.77 14.41
C ASP A 476 -11.71 6.20 14.74
N THR A 477 -12.31 6.79 15.78
CA THR A 477 -12.00 8.13 16.27
C THR A 477 -12.11 8.16 17.80
N MET A 478 -11.16 8.80 18.48
CA MET A 478 -11.24 9.06 19.92
C MET A 478 -11.27 10.56 20.19
N PRO A 479 -12.01 11.00 21.23
CA PRO A 479 -11.96 12.39 21.66
C PRO A 479 -10.55 12.72 22.17
N PRO A 480 -10.20 14.02 22.26
CA PRO A 480 -8.94 14.46 22.85
C PRO A 480 -8.69 13.82 24.22
N ALA A 481 -7.43 13.52 24.55
CA ALA A 481 -7.07 12.78 25.77
C ALA A 481 -7.63 13.41 27.05
N GLU A 482 -7.70 14.73 27.08
CA GLU A 482 -8.31 15.54 28.14
C GLU A 482 -9.81 15.25 28.35
N GLU A 483 -10.55 14.91 27.29
CA GLU A 483 -11.99 14.66 27.29
C GLU A 483 -12.34 13.18 27.51
N MET A 484 -11.39 12.27 27.36
CA MET A 484 -11.63 10.84 27.55
C MET A 484 -12.10 10.52 28.98
N THR A 485 -12.89 9.49 29.18
CA THR A 485 -13.02 8.85 30.50
C THR A 485 -11.82 7.92 30.74
N ASN A 486 -11.60 7.50 32.00
CA ASN A 486 -10.56 6.50 32.29
C ASN A 486 -10.79 5.18 31.53
N GLU A 487 -12.04 4.78 31.33
CA GLU A 487 -12.36 3.55 30.60
C GLU A 487 -12.07 3.71 29.10
N GLN A 488 -12.43 4.85 28.49
CA GLN A 488 -12.06 5.15 27.10
C GLN A 488 -10.54 5.17 26.90
N ALA A 489 -9.79 5.78 27.82
CA ALA A 489 -8.32 5.77 27.77
C ALA A 489 -7.75 4.34 27.87
N THR A 490 -8.33 3.50 28.71
CA THR A 490 -7.95 2.09 28.84
C THR A 490 -8.22 1.30 27.56
N LEU A 491 -9.43 1.43 27.01
CA LEU A 491 -9.84 0.79 25.76
C LEU A 491 -8.93 1.18 24.60
N ALA A 492 -8.60 2.47 24.50
CA ALA A 492 -7.68 3.01 23.52
C ALA A 492 -6.26 2.43 23.60
N ALA A 493 -5.73 2.27 24.82
CA ALA A 493 -4.40 1.72 25.04
C ALA A 493 -4.34 0.19 24.88
N THR A 494 -5.48 -0.50 24.94
CA THR A 494 -5.57 -1.97 24.95
C THR A 494 -5.31 -2.55 23.56
N PRO A 495 -4.21 -3.31 23.37
CA PRO A 495 -3.95 -3.97 22.09
C PRO A 495 -4.94 -5.11 21.85
N ARG A 496 -5.45 -5.21 20.62
CA ARG A 496 -6.28 -6.33 20.14
C ARG A 496 -5.50 -7.62 20.12
N LYS A 497 -4.21 -7.54 19.81
CA LYS A 497 -3.31 -8.68 19.64
C LYS A 497 -1.94 -8.33 20.19
N THR A 498 -1.40 -9.21 21.03
CA THR A 498 -0.07 -9.03 21.64
C THR A 498 0.75 -10.29 21.46
N LEU A 499 1.92 -10.19 20.83
CA LEU A 499 2.92 -11.26 20.84
C LEU A 499 3.44 -11.44 22.27
N VAL A 500 3.24 -12.62 22.86
CA VAL A 500 3.66 -12.95 24.24
C VAL A 500 4.78 -13.98 24.30
N GLY A 501 5.10 -14.64 23.19
CA GLY A 501 6.23 -15.55 23.10
C GLY A 501 6.55 -15.91 21.66
N PHE A 502 7.82 -16.16 21.37
CA PHE A 502 8.25 -16.71 20.10
C PHE A 502 9.51 -17.57 20.28
N ALA A 503 9.71 -18.55 19.41
CA ALA A 503 10.91 -19.37 19.39
C ALA A 503 11.21 -19.81 17.96
N ARG A 504 12.49 -19.82 17.60
CA ARG A 504 12.96 -20.38 16.33
C ARG A 504 13.36 -21.83 16.54
N ILE A 505 12.76 -22.73 15.79
CA ILE A 505 12.84 -24.17 16.01
C ILE A 505 13.31 -24.85 14.73
N PRO A 506 14.52 -25.41 14.70
CA PRO A 506 14.95 -26.26 13.59
C PRO A 506 14.22 -27.60 13.65
N LEU A 507 13.71 -28.06 12.50
CA LEU A 507 12.99 -29.31 12.35
C LEU A 507 13.48 -30.04 11.10
N LYS A 508 13.93 -31.28 11.26
CA LYS A 508 14.16 -32.20 10.15
C LYS A 508 12.83 -32.49 9.43
N ALA A 509 12.91 -33.00 8.19
CA ALA A 509 11.74 -33.49 7.47
C ALA A 509 10.95 -34.49 8.34
N GLY A 510 9.64 -34.27 8.48
CA GLY A 510 8.75 -35.11 9.29
C GLY A 510 8.88 -34.98 10.82
N GLU A 511 9.83 -34.20 11.35
CA GLU A 511 10.05 -34.07 12.80
C GLU A 511 8.94 -33.27 13.48
N SER A 512 8.53 -33.70 14.68
CA SER A 512 7.64 -32.97 15.57
C SER A 512 8.35 -32.55 16.86
N LYS A 513 8.05 -31.36 17.37
CA LYS A 513 8.53 -30.87 18.67
C LYS A 513 7.39 -30.27 19.49
N ASN A 514 7.42 -30.53 20.79
CA ASN A 514 6.56 -29.86 21.76
C ASN A 514 7.19 -28.53 22.16
N VAL A 515 6.38 -27.48 22.15
CA VAL A 515 6.75 -26.12 22.54
C VAL A 515 5.95 -25.75 23.78
N THR A 516 6.55 -24.98 24.68
CA THR A 516 5.83 -24.42 25.83
C THR A 516 6.27 -22.99 26.06
N PHE A 517 5.31 -22.07 26.14
CA PHE A 517 5.51 -20.70 26.59
C PHE A 517 4.84 -20.50 27.95
N THR A 518 5.48 -19.70 28.80
CA THR A 518 4.90 -19.24 30.08
C THR A 518 4.60 -17.76 29.93
N VAL A 519 3.32 -17.40 29.99
CA VAL A 519 2.85 -16.02 29.93
C VAL A 519 2.67 -15.50 31.36
N THR A 520 3.40 -14.46 31.72
CA THR A 520 3.36 -13.90 33.08
C THR A 520 2.23 -12.89 33.23
N PRO A 521 1.77 -12.60 34.47
CA PRO A 521 0.85 -11.50 34.75
C PRO A 521 1.30 -10.16 34.14
N GLN A 522 2.61 -9.88 34.14
CA GLN A 522 3.15 -8.64 33.57
C GLN A 522 2.93 -8.54 32.05
N GLN A 523 2.98 -9.66 31.32
CA GLN A 523 2.68 -9.70 29.89
C GLN A 523 1.18 -9.58 29.61
N LEU A 524 0.32 -9.98 30.56
CA LEU A 524 -1.13 -9.82 30.46
C LEU A 524 -1.61 -8.43 30.87
N SER A 525 -0.84 -7.69 31.68
CA SER A 525 -1.29 -6.39 32.20
C SER A 525 -1.48 -5.31 31.12
N LEU A 526 -2.54 -4.53 31.30
CA LEU A 526 -2.98 -3.42 30.47
C LEU A 526 -2.63 -2.09 31.12
N VAL A 527 -2.44 -1.06 30.30
CA VAL A 527 -2.40 0.33 30.78
C VAL A 527 -3.83 0.77 31.03
N VAL A 528 -4.11 1.27 32.23
CA VAL A 528 -5.46 1.62 32.71
C VAL A 528 -5.53 3.10 33.04
N GLY A 529 -6.69 3.69 32.74
CA GLY A 529 -6.99 5.07 33.05
C GLY A 529 -6.12 6.08 32.33
N LYS A 530 -6.22 7.34 32.76
CA LYS A 530 -5.35 8.42 32.29
C LYS A 530 -4.02 8.52 33.04
N ASP A 531 -3.93 7.90 34.21
CA ASP A 531 -2.72 7.88 35.04
C ASP A 531 -1.67 6.88 34.53
N GLY A 532 -2.05 5.99 33.61
CA GLY A 532 -1.14 5.10 32.91
C GLY A 532 -0.64 3.93 33.76
N LEU A 533 -1.35 3.60 34.84
CA LEU A 533 -1.00 2.47 35.71
C LEU A 533 -1.21 1.15 34.98
N ARG A 534 -0.40 0.13 35.31
CA ARG A 534 -0.57 -1.21 34.75
C ARG A 534 -1.33 -2.13 35.70
N GLU A 535 -2.36 -2.80 35.19
CA GLU A 535 -3.12 -3.80 35.95
C GLU A 535 -3.47 -5.02 35.10
N VAL A 536 -3.66 -6.18 35.74
CA VAL A 536 -4.23 -7.37 35.10
C VAL A 536 -5.71 -7.43 35.44
N ARG A 537 -6.57 -7.21 34.44
CA ARG A 537 -8.02 -7.29 34.61
C ARG A 537 -8.51 -8.73 34.44
N PRO A 538 -9.51 -9.19 35.21
CA PRO A 538 -10.27 -10.39 34.87
C PRO A 538 -10.97 -10.19 33.52
N GLU A 539 -10.59 -10.96 32.51
CA GLU A 539 -11.13 -10.87 31.15
C GLU A 539 -11.11 -12.22 30.43
N LYS A 540 -11.87 -12.33 29.34
CA LYS A 540 -11.78 -13.49 28.43
C LYS A 540 -10.68 -13.21 27.42
N LEU A 541 -9.67 -14.07 27.41
CA LEU A 541 -8.56 -14.02 26.46
C LEU A 541 -8.69 -15.13 25.41
N GLN A 542 -8.27 -14.83 24.19
CA GLN A 542 -8.08 -15.83 23.14
C GLN A 542 -6.59 -16.07 22.93
N ILE A 543 -6.17 -17.33 22.94
CA ILE A 543 -4.79 -17.72 22.65
C ILE A 543 -4.70 -18.12 21.18
N GLN A 544 -3.75 -17.55 20.47
CA GLN A 544 -3.41 -17.90 19.10
C GLN A 544 -1.95 -18.36 19.05
N VAL A 545 -1.68 -19.47 18.36
CA VAL A 545 -0.32 -19.91 18.04
C VAL A 545 -0.21 -20.13 16.53
N GLY A 546 0.94 -19.82 15.94
CA GLY A 546 1.17 -19.99 14.51
C GLY A 546 2.50 -19.42 14.04
N GLY A 547 2.71 -19.41 12.72
CA GLY A 547 3.92 -18.90 12.06
C GLY A 547 3.86 -17.41 11.71
N SER A 548 2.74 -16.73 11.99
CA SER A 548 2.52 -15.30 11.72
C SER A 548 1.45 -14.72 12.67
N SER A 549 1.31 -13.39 12.69
CA SER A 549 0.20 -12.72 13.39
C SER A 549 -1.16 -12.98 12.76
N VAL A 550 -1.22 -13.46 11.51
CA VAL A 550 -2.43 -13.97 10.87
C VAL A 550 -2.31 -15.49 10.78
N ILE A 551 -3.40 -16.21 11.07
CA ILE A 551 -3.49 -17.65 10.84
C ILE A 551 -4.35 -17.81 9.60
N ASP A 552 -3.83 -18.48 8.57
CA ASP A 552 -4.68 -18.97 7.50
C ASP A 552 -5.62 -20.02 8.11
N GLN A 553 -6.93 -19.80 7.97
CA GLN A 553 -7.91 -20.82 8.33
C GLN A 553 -7.83 -21.93 7.27
N SER A 554 -6.87 -22.84 7.42
CA SER A 554 -6.78 -24.08 6.63
C SER A 554 -7.56 -25.19 7.32
#